data_AF-A0A3E2NVL9-F1
#
_entry.id   AF-A0A3E2NVL9-F1
#
_cell.length_a   1.000
_cell.length_b   1.000
_cell.length_c   1.000
_cell.angle_alpha   90.00
_cell.angle_beta   90.00
_cell.angle_gamma   90.00
#
_symmetry.space_group_name_H-M   'P 1'
#
loop_
_entity.id
_entity.type
_entity.pdbx_description
1 polymer ?
#
loop_
_entity_poly.entity_id
_entity_poly.type
_entity_poly.pdbx_seq_one_letter_code
_entity_poly.pdbx_strand_id
1 'polypeptide(L)'
;MTSSPQVQDLKLLLSVFREGLIQGVISKEEIVAWADQLIEEADEPDYFLMELALCNDVNCLVELLDKHVIPTANPIRDRVLLALVYQRLPIDEVKEVERVANLVDNILSAKKLTDFENSSIYTFDDYYVHYPPEFRELKVELKNFLTIYNPFTLQNYTHWVNINEQVLELLKEKESQIRS
;
A
#
# COMPACT_ATOMS: atom_id res chain seq x y z
N MET A 1 32.73 4.49 1.28
CA MET A 1 31.82 5.42 0.60
C MET A 1 30.51 4.70 0.42
N THR A 2 29.54 5.02 1.25
CA THR A 2 28.17 4.51 1.12
C THR A 2 27.38 5.51 0.28
N SER A 3 27.03 5.13 -0.95
CA SER A 3 26.14 5.89 -1.80
C SER A 3 24.69 5.62 -1.42
N SER A 4 23.85 6.66 -1.39
CA SER A 4 22.40 6.46 -1.25
C SER A 4 21.84 5.65 -2.43
N PRO A 5 20.68 4.98 -2.27
CA PRO A 5 19.99 4.38 -3.40
C PRO A 5 19.69 5.43 -4.47
N GLN A 6 19.79 5.03 -5.74
CA GLN A 6 19.44 5.90 -6.87
C GLN A 6 17.93 5.89 -7.08
N VAL A 7 17.36 7.01 -7.52
CA VAL A 7 15.91 7.14 -7.77
C VAL A 7 15.31 6.00 -8.63
N GLN A 8 16.09 5.47 -9.56
CA GLN A 8 15.69 4.39 -10.47
C GLN A 8 15.43 3.05 -9.75
N ASP A 9 16.09 2.81 -8.61
CA ASP A 9 15.95 1.60 -7.81
C ASP A 9 14.75 1.70 -6.85
N LEU A 10 14.20 2.90 -6.70
CA LEU A 10 13.14 3.23 -5.75
C LEU A 10 11.75 3.29 -6.38
N LYS A 11 11.63 3.08 -7.71
CA LYS A 11 10.37 3.28 -8.46
C LYS A 11 9.13 2.69 -7.81
N LEU A 12 9.22 1.47 -7.27
CA LEU A 12 8.09 0.81 -6.63
C LEU A 12 7.72 1.49 -5.30
N LEU A 13 8.71 1.84 -4.47
CA LEU A 13 8.52 2.59 -3.23
C LEU A 13 7.94 3.98 -3.51
N LEU A 14 8.48 4.70 -4.49
CA LEU A 14 7.96 6.01 -4.89
C LEU A 14 6.51 5.92 -5.37
N SER A 15 6.15 4.84 -6.07
CA SER A 15 4.76 4.62 -6.46
C SER A 15 3.84 4.36 -5.27
N VAL A 16 4.32 3.69 -4.22
CA VAL A 16 3.58 3.49 -2.96
C VAL A 16 3.46 4.81 -2.20
N PHE A 17 4.54 5.60 -2.11
CA PHE A 17 4.51 6.93 -1.48
C PHE A 17 3.51 7.85 -2.15
N ARG A 18 3.55 7.94 -3.48
CA ARG A 18 2.64 8.80 -4.23
C ARG A 18 1.18 8.44 -3.98
N GLU A 19 0.83 7.17 -4.17
CA GLU A 19 -0.55 6.72 -4.02
C GLU A 19 -1.00 6.78 -2.56
N GLY A 20 -0.15 6.34 -1.63
CA GLY A 20 -0.42 6.40 -0.20
C GLY A 20 -0.62 7.84 0.29
N LEU A 21 0.10 8.81 -0.29
CA LEU A 21 -0.07 10.23 0.03
C LEU A 21 -1.41 10.78 -0.51
N ILE A 22 -1.77 10.46 -1.75
CA ILE A 22 -3.06 10.85 -2.36
C ILE A 22 -4.23 10.28 -1.57
N GLN A 23 -4.12 9.03 -1.14
CA GLN A 23 -5.15 8.29 -0.41
C GLN A 23 -5.15 8.60 1.10
N GLY A 24 -4.21 9.41 1.60
CA GLY A 24 -4.08 9.75 3.02
C GLY A 24 -3.65 8.59 3.93
N VAL A 25 -3.05 7.54 3.37
CA VAL A 25 -2.48 6.39 4.10
C VAL A 25 -1.07 6.69 4.60
N ILE A 26 -0.32 7.50 3.85
CA ILE A 26 1.05 7.92 4.16
C ILE A 26 1.07 9.43 4.32
N SER A 27 1.72 9.91 5.38
CA SER A 27 1.89 11.34 5.61
C SER A 27 3.11 11.91 4.87
N LYS A 28 3.10 13.22 4.64
CA LYS A 28 4.25 13.96 4.10
C LYS A 28 5.47 13.77 5.01
N GLU A 29 5.25 13.88 6.31
CA GLU A 29 6.28 13.80 7.35
C GLU A 29 7.02 12.46 7.31
N GLU A 30 6.32 11.35 7.03
CA GLU A 30 6.96 10.04 6.90
C GLU A 30 7.86 9.94 5.66
N ILE A 31 7.44 10.50 4.53
CA ILE A 31 8.23 10.50 3.29
C ILE A 31 9.48 11.36 3.47
N VAL A 32 9.33 12.54 4.09
CA VAL A 32 10.45 13.44 4.41
C VAL A 32 11.41 12.78 5.38
N ALA A 33 10.91 12.20 6.49
CA ALA A 33 11.76 11.51 7.46
C ALA A 33 12.53 10.33 6.85
N TRP A 34 11.90 9.58 5.94
CA TRP A 34 12.56 8.53 5.18
C TRP A 34 13.68 9.08 4.28
N ALA A 35 13.45 10.21 3.60
CA ALA A 35 14.45 10.84 2.75
C ALA A 35 15.61 11.40 3.59
N ASP A 36 15.32 12.08 4.70
CA ASP A 36 16.30 12.60 5.65
C ASP A 36 17.21 11.50 6.17
N GLN A 37 16.65 10.35 6.56
CA GLN A 37 17.44 9.20 7.00
C GLN A 37 18.45 8.74 5.93
N LEU A 38 18.02 8.62 4.67
CA LEU A 38 18.91 8.21 3.58
C LEU A 38 19.97 9.26 3.25
N ILE A 39 19.67 10.55 3.47
CA ILE A 39 20.63 11.64 3.31
C ILE A 39 21.70 11.58 4.40
N GLU A 40 21.30 11.35 5.65
CA GLU A 40 22.21 11.27 6.80
C GLU A 40 23.16 10.07 6.71
N GLU A 41 22.72 8.95 6.13
CA GLU A 41 23.50 7.72 6.00
C GLU A 41 24.46 7.72 4.79
N ALA A 42 24.31 8.65 3.86
CA ALA A 42 25.06 8.69 2.61
C ALA A 42 26.18 9.75 2.64
N ASP A 43 27.38 9.37 2.20
CA ASP A 43 28.49 10.32 2.01
C ASP A 43 28.18 11.28 0.83
N GLU A 44 27.46 10.79 -0.17
CA GLU A 44 27.00 11.52 -1.35
C GLU A 44 25.53 11.17 -1.63
N PRO A 45 24.57 11.94 -1.07
CA PRO A 45 23.15 11.67 -1.26
C PRO A 45 22.67 12.07 -2.66
N ASP A 46 21.75 11.28 -3.22
CA ASP A 46 21.07 11.57 -4.48
C ASP A 46 20.30 12.90 -4.36
N TYR A 47 20.42 13.75 -5.39
CA TYR A 47 19.76 15.05 -5.44
C TYR A 47 18.24 14.94 -5.29
N PHE A 48 17.64 13.88 -5.81
CA PHE A 48 16.21 13.62 -5.67
C PHE A 48 15.79 13.47 -4.20
N LEU A 49 16.62 12.85 -3.36
CA LEU A 49 16.33 12.72 -1.92
C LEU A 49 16.34 14.09 -1.24
N MET A 50 17.28 14.96 -1.62
CA MET A 50 17.33 16.33 -1.12
C MET A 50 16.10 17.13 -1.55
N GLU A 51 15.63 16.98 -2.79
CA GLU A 51 14.39 17.64 -3.24
C GLU A 51 13.16 17.15 -2.46
N LEU A 52 13.07 15.84 -2.17
CA LEU A 52 11.98 15.29 -1.34
C LEU A 52 11.98 15.89 0.06
N ALA A 53 13.14 15.97 0.71
CA ALA A 53 13.28 16.53 2.06
C ALA A 53 12.88 18.01 2.15
N LEU A 54 13.06 18.77 1.06
CA LEU A 54 12.75 20.19 0.99
C LEU A 54 11.29 20.50 0.61
N CYS A 55 10.47 19.50 0.30
CA CYS A 55 9.07 19.73 -0.05
C CYS A 55 8.24 20.17 1.16
N ASN A 56 7.64 21.35 1.06
CA ASN A 56 6.93 21.98 2.18
C ASN A 56 5.49 21.49 2.36
N ASP A 57 4.87 20.95 1.31
CA ASP A 57 3.49 20.50 1.30
C ASP A 57 3.30 19.21 0.47
N VAL A 58 2.08 18.66 0.56
CA VAL A 58 1.67 17.43 -0.14
C VAL A 58 1.74 17.60 -1.66
N ASN A 59 1.36 18.77 -2.20
CA ASN A 59 1.33 19.00 -3.63
C ASN A 59 2.75 18.96 -4.23
N CYS A 60 3.72 19.58 -3.55
CA CYS A 60 5.13 19.50 -3.90
C CYS A 60 5.62 18.05 -4.00
N LEU A 61 5.31 17.22 -2.99
CA LEU A 61 5.69 15.81 -3.00
C LEU A 61 5.03 15.05 -4.15
N VAL A 62 3.73 15.25 -4.38
CA VAL A 62 3.02 14.57 -5.49
C VAL A 62 3.63 14.96 -6.84
N GLU A 63 3.86 16.26 -7.08
CA GLU A 63 4.46 16.76 -8.32
C GLU A 63 5.88 16.23 -8.54
N LEU A 64 6.67 16.11 -7.46
CA LEU A 64 8.02 15.56 -7.54
C LEU A 64 7.98 14.06 -7.83
N LEU A 65 7.15 13.30 -7.11
CA LEU A 65 6.99 11.86 -7.31
C LEU A 65 6.44 11.53 -8.70
N ASP A 66 5.53 12.34 -9.24
CA ASP A 66 4.95 12.18 -10.59
C ASP A 66 6.01 12.14 -11.70
N LYS A 67 7.16 12.80 -11.52
CA LYS A 67 8.26 12.78 -12.50
C LYS A 67 8.94 11.41 -12.61
N HIS A 68 8.83 10.58 -11.57
CA HIS A 68 9.55 9.31 -11.45
C HIS A 68 8.62 8.09 -11.37
N VAL A 69 7.37 8.30 -10.99
CA VAL A 69 6.35 7.26 -10.93
C VAL A 69 5.69 7.11 -12.29
N ILE A 70 5.92 5.97 -12.92
CA ILE A 70 5.22 5.58 -14.14
C ILE A 70 4.05 4.67 -13.72
N PRO A 71 2.87 4.75 -14.37
CA PRO A 71 1.80 3.80 -14.17
C PRO A 71 2.32 2.36 -14.25
N THR A 72 2.29 1.66 -13.12
CA THR A 72 2.86 0.31 -13.02
C THR A 72 1.77 -0.74 -13.07
N ALA A 73 2.10 -1.87 -13.70
CA ALA A 73 1.30 -3.08 -13.65
C ALA A 73 1.64 -4.00 -12.47
N ASN A 74 2.50 -3.55 -11.56
CA ASN A 74 2.99 -4.37 -10.47
C ASN A 74 1.99 -4.43 -9.30
N PRO A 75 1.40 -5.62 -8.99
CA PRO A 75 0.46 -5.77 -7.89
C PRO A 75 1.09 -5.56 -6.51
N ILE A 76 2.43 -5.63 -6.40
CA ILE A 76 3.14 -5.40 -5.13
C ILE A 76 2.81 -4.02 -4.55
N ARG A 77 2.67 -2.99 -5.41
CA ARG A 77 2.29 -1.65 -4.97
C ARG A 77 0.97 -1.69 -4.19
N ASP A 78 -0.05 -2.31 -4.78
CA ASP A 78 -1.40 -2.34 -4.23
C ASP A 78 -1.40 -3.16 -2.93
N ARG A 79 -0.71 -4.31 -2.92
CA ARG A 79 -0.58 -5.16 -1.74
C ARG A 79 0.14 -4.48 -0.57
N VAL A 80 1.17 -3.69 -0.85
CA VAL A 80 1.83 -2.87 0.17
C VAL A 80 0.85 -1.82 0.72
N LEU A 81 0.11 -1.13 -0.14
CA LEU A 81 -0.89 -0.16 0.32
C LEU A 81 -1.97 -0.81 1.20
N LEU A 82 -2.42 -2.02 0.88
CA LEU A 82 -3.34 -2.79 1.73
C LEU A 82 -2.73 -3.11 3.11
N ALA A 83 -1.45 -3.48 3.15
CA ALA A 83 -0.75 -3.70 4.42
C ALA A 83 -0.71 -2.42 5.27
N LEU A 84 -0.42 -1.28 4.65
CA LEU A 84 -0.38 0.01 5.35
C LEU A 84 -1.76 0.42 5.85
N VAL A 85 -2.82 0.19 5.06
CA VAL A 85 -4.20 0.38 5.50
C VAL A 85 -4.49 -0.44 6.74
N TYR A 86 -4.14 -1.73 6.74
CA TYR A 86 -4.33 -2.62 7.89
C TYR A 86 -3.60 -2.13 9.15
N GLN A 87 -2.34 -1.73 8.97
CA GLN A 87 -1.45 -1.36 10.07
C GLN A 87 -1.81 -0.01 10.70
N ARG A 88 -2.45 0.89 9.93
CA ARG A 88 -2.62 2.30 10.32
C ARG A 88 -4.05 2.68 10.61
N LEU A 89 -5.03 2.03 9.99
CA LEU A 89 -6.43 2.39 10.16
C LEU A 89 -7.15 1.43 11.12
N PRO A 90 -7.75 1.95 12.20
CA PRO A 90 -8.46 1.11 13.16
C PRO A 90 -9.75 0.59 12.53
N ILE A 91 -9.86 -0.72 12.37
CA ILE A 91 -11.10 -1.38 11.89
C ILE A 91 -11.98 -1.75 13.09
N ASP A 92 -12.11 -0.85 14.06
CA ASP A 92 -12.76 -1.16 15.34
C ASP A 92 -14.24 -0.78 15.39
N GLU A 93 -14.57 0.36 14.82
CA GLU A 93 -15.94 0.88 14.74
C GLU A 93 -16.52 0.69 13.33
N VAL A 94 -17.85 0.55 13.26
CA VAL A 94 -18.60 0.36 12.01
C VAL A 94 -18.29 1.42 10.95
N LYS A 95 -18.24 2.71 11.35
CA LYS A 95 -17.94 3.82 10.45
C LYS A 95 -16.53 3.73 9.84
N GLU A 96 -15.60 3.11 10.56
CA GLU A 96 -14.23 2.92 10.07
C GLU A 96 -14.15 1.73 9.11
N VAL A 97 -14.95 0.69 9.32
CA VAL A 97 -15.05 -0.47 8.40
C VAL A 97 -15.47 -0.01 7.01
N GLU A 98 -16.49 0.84 6.89
CA GLU A 98 -16.93 1.40 5.61
C GLU A 98 -15.84 2.22 4.94
N ARG A 99 -15.21 3.12 5.69
CA ARG A 99 -14.10 3.95 5.18
C ARG A 99 -12.94 3.08 4.69
N VAL A 100 -12.57 2.05 5.44
CA VAL A 100 -11.48 1.13 5.06
C VAL A 100 -11.87 0.30 3.84
N ALA A 101 -13.10 -0.20 3.76
CA ALA A 101 -13.57 -0.95 2.59
C ALA A 101 -13.52 -0.09 1.31
N ASN A 102 -14.03 1.14 1.37
CA ASN A 102 -13.95 2.09 0.25
C ASN A 102 -12.51 2.40 -0.15
N LEU A 103 -11.61 2.51 0.83
CA LEU A 103 -10.20 2.76 0.56
C LEU A 103 -9.52 1.55 -0.11
N VAL A 104 -9.86 0.34 0.34
CA VAL A 104 -9.39 -0.92 -0.27
C VAL A 104 -9.83 -1.00 -1.73
N ASP A 105 -11.09 -0.69 -2.04
CA ASP A 105 -11.58 -0.66 -3.43
C ASP A 105 -10.82 0.37 -4.28
N ASN A 106 -10.63 1.60 -3.78
CA ASN A 106 -9.90 2.66 -4.49
C ASN A 106 -8.42 2.33 -4.77
N ILE A 107 -7.77 1.55 -3.89
CA ILE A 107 -6.37 1.15 -4.06
C ILE A 107 -6.22 0.12 -5.18
N LEU A 108 -7.23 -0.73 -5.39
CA LEU A 108 -7.07 -1.98 -6.09
C LEU A 108 -7.35 -1.87 -7.59
N SER A 109 -6.38 -2.34 -8.39
CA SER A 109 -6.58 -2.50 -9.83
C SER A 109 -7.04 -3.93 -10.13
N ALA A 110 -8.36 -4.14 -10.29
CA ALA A 110 -8.99 -5.46 -10.52
C ALA A 110 -8.33 -6.31 -11.63
N LYS A 111 -7.67 -5.68 -12.61
CA LYS A 111 -7.00 -6.36 -13.72
C LYS A 111 -5.73 -7.15 -13.34
N LYS A 112 -5.21 -7.02 -12.11
CA LYS A 112 -3.86 -7.49 -11.75
C LYS A 112 -3.79 -8.33 -10.47
N LEU A 113 -4.92 -8.51 -9.80
CA LEU A 113 -5.04 -9.28 -8.58
C LEU A 113 -5.45 -10.73 -8.90
N THR A 114 -5.30 -11.63 -7.92
CA THR A 114 -5.79 -13.01 -8.05
C THR A 114 -7.31 -13.06 -8.03
N ASP A 115 -7.88 -14.19 -8.43
CA ASP A 115 -9.34 -14.39 -8.39
C ASP A 115 -9.88 -14.26 -6.96
N PHE A 116 -9.16 -14.77 -5.96
CA PHE A 116 -9.50 -14.62 -4.54
C PHE A 116 -9.54 -13.16 -4.09
N GLU A 117 -8.54 -12.37 -4.48
CA GLU A 117 -8.48 -10.95 -4.16
C GLU A 117 -9.68 -10.23 -4.79
N ASN A 118 -9.92 -10.46 -6.08
CA ASN A 118 -11.06 -9.86 -6.80
C ASN A 118 -12.42 -10.27 -6.22
N SER A 119 -12.60 -11.54 -5.84
CA SER A 119 -13.87 -12.00 -5.25
C SER A 119 -14.11 -11.43 -3.86
N SER A 120 -13.06 -11.27 -3.06
CA SER A 120 -13.14 -10.65 -1.73
C SER A 120 -13.58 -9.18 -1.82
N ILE A 121 -13.01 -8.42 -2.77
CA ILE A 121 -13.38 -7.01 -3.00
C ILE A 121 -14.83 -6.90 -3.45
N TYR A 122 -15.23 -7.68 -4.46
CA TYR A 122 -16.61 -7.69 -4.93
C TYR A 122 -17.60 -7.97 -3.81
N THR A 123 -17.23 -8.88 -2.90
CA THR A 123 -18.04 -9.20 -1.73
C THR A 123 -18.19 -7.97 -0.82
N PHE A 124 -17.13 -7.20 -0.59
CA PHE A 124 -17.18 -5.97 0.22
C PHE A 124 -18.10 -4.90 -0.38
N ASP A 125 -18.07 -4.73 -1.71
CA ASP A 125 -18.98 -3.82 -2.43
C ASP A 125 -20.44 -4.29 -2.33
N ASP A 126 -20.68 -5.59 -2.49
CA ASP A 126 -22.03 -6.18 -2.43
C ASP A 126 -22.66 -6.06 -1.03
N TYR A 127 -21.85 -6.21 0.03
CA TYR A 127 -22.27 -5.97 1.41
C TYR A 127 -22.81 -4.55 1.60
N TYR A 128 -22.22 -3.56 0.94
CA TYR A 128 -22.63 -2.17 1.03
C TYR A 128 -24.02 -1.92 0.41
N VAL A 129 -24.29 -2.56 -0.73
CA VAL A 129 -25.53 -2.37 -1.48
C VAL A 129 -26.72 -3.09 -0.83
N HIS A 130 -26.48 -4.26 -0.22
CA HIS A 130 -27.56 -5.18 0.13
C HIS A 130 -27.79 -5.39 1.64
N TYR A 131 -26.83 -5.08 2.53
CA TYR A 131 -26.94 -5.48 3.95
C TYR A 131 -26.56 -4.40 4.98
N PRO A 132 -27.45 -3.45 5.30
CA PRO A 132 -27.38 -2.69 6.54
C PRO A 132 -28.23 -3.37 7.65
N PRO A 133 -27.74 -3.67 8.88
CA PRO A 133 -26.40 -3.50 9.43
C PRO A 133 -25.96 -4.70 10.32
N GLU A 134 -25.15 -5.60 9.79
CA GLU A 134 -24.26 -6.44 10.63
C GLU A 134 -22.83 -6.31 10.12
N PHE A 135 -22.31 -5.08 10.14
CA PHE A 135 -20.91 -4.72 9.86
C PHE A 135 -19.88 -5.51 10.68
N ARG A 136 -20.31 -6.36 11.63
CA ARG A 136 -19.46 -7.29 12.35
C ARG A 136 -18.86 -8.34 11.40
N GLU A 137 -19.63 -8.90 10.47
CA GLU A 137 -19.11 -9.89 9.52
C GLU A 137 -18.16 -9.23 8.53
N LEU A 138 -18.57 -8.11 7.91
CA LEU A 138 -17.71 -7.33 7.03
C LEU A 138 -16.40 -6.90 7.74
N LYS A 139 -16.46 -6.47 9.01
CA LYS A 139 -15.27 -6.17 9.80
C LYS A 139 -14.33 -7.37 9.91
N VAL A 140 -14.86 -8.55 10.23
CA VAL A 140 -14.05 -9.77 10.39
C VAL A 140 -13.44 -10.17 9.05
N GLU A 141 -14.22 -10.18 7.98
CA GLU A 141 -13.75 -10.54 6.64
C GLU A 141 -12.71 -9.55 6.11
N LEU A 142 -12.97 -8.24 6.23
CA LEU A 142 -12.03 -7.20 5.82
C LEU A 142 -10.71 -7.30 6.61
N LYS A 143 -10.79 -7.54 7.92
CA LYS A 143 -9.60 -7.73 8.75
C LYS A 143 -8.83 -8.98 8.34
N ASN A 144 -9.51 -10.11 8.15
CA ASN A 144 -8.90 -11.36 7.73
C ASN A 144 -8.22 -11.21 6.36
N PHE A 145 -8.88 -10.58 5.40
CA PHE A 145 -8.33 -10.28 4.09
C PHE A 145 -7.06 -9.42 4.19
N LEU A 146 -7.13 -8.30 4.91
CA LEU A 146 -6.03 -7.36 5.05
C LEU A 146 -4.82 -7.94 5.79
N THR A 147 -5.03 -8.87 6.73
CA THR A 147 -3.92 -9.51 7.47
C THR A 147 -2.98 -10.33 6.58
N ILE A 148 -3.44 -10.76 5.39
CA ILE A 148 -2.61 -11.50 4.41
C ILE A 148 -1.37 -10.66 4.02
N TYR A 149 -1.52 -9.34 3.97
CA TYR A 149 -0.48 -8.42 3.52
C TYR A 149 0.38 -7.88 4.66
N ASN A 150 0.11 -8.26 5.91
CA ASN A 150 0.81 -7.76 7.10
C ASN A 150 2.37 -7.82 7.04
N PRO A 151 3.01 -8.78 6.33
CA PRO A 151 4.47 -8.79 6.20
C PRO A 151 5.07 -7.58 5.47
N PHE A 152 4.30 -6.85 4.65
CA PHE A 152 4.78 -5.65 3.97
C PHE A 152 4.88 -4.46 4.94
N THR A 153 6.00 -3.74 4.91
CA THR A 153 6.20 -2.47 5.63
C THR A 153 6.96 -1.49 4.74
N LEU A 154 6.97 -0.20 5.06
CA LEU A 154 7.81 0.75 4.32
C LEU A 154 9.31 0.49 4.53
N GLN A 155 9.69 -0.04 5.69
CA GLN A 155 11.09 -0.26 6.07
C GLN A 155 11.72 -1.46 5.35
N ASN A 156 10.91 -2.41 4.85
CA ASN A 156 11.40 -3.60 4.17
C ASN A 156 11.23 -3.55 2.64
N TYR A 157 11.19 -2.35 2.05
CA TYR A 157 10.91 -2.14 0.61
C TYR A 157 11.86 -2.89 -0.33
N THR A 158 13.11 -3.11 0.08
CA THR A 158 14.09 -3.90 -0.66
C THR A 158 13.75 -5.39 -0.74
N HIS A 159 12.86 -5.89 0.12
CA HIS A 159 12.45 -7.30 0.20
C HIS A 159 11.04 -7.56 -0.33
N TRP A 160 10.32 -6.54 -0.81
CA TRP A 160 8.92 -6.67 -1.21
C TRP A 160 8.68 -7.72 -2.30
N VAL A 161 9.62 -7.93 -3.22
CA VAL A 161 9.50 -8.99 -4.24
C VAL A 161 9.43 -10.38 -3.59
N ASN A 162 10.33 -10.66 -2.65
CA ASN A 162 10.37 -11.96 -1.96
C ASN A 162 9.17 -12.13 -1.03
N ILE A 163 8.75 -11.06 -0.35
CA ILE A 163 7.53 -11.08 0.49
C ILE A 163 6.31 -11.38 -0.38
N ASN A 164 6.23 -10.78 -1.57
CA ASN A 164 5.14 -11.00 -2.50
C ASN A 164 5.05 -12.45 -2.98
N GLU A 165 6.17 -13.13 -3.19
CA GLU A 165 6.17 -14.56 -3.52
C GLU A 165 5.53 -15.39 -2.41
N GLN A 166 5.85 -15.10 -1.14
CA GLN A 166 5.24 -15.79 0.01
C GLN A 166 3.73 -15.50 0.12
N VAL A 167 3.34 -14.23 -0.08
CA VAL A 167 1.93 -13.83 -0.10
C VAL A 167 1.17 -14.51 -1.23
N LEU A 168 1.78 -14.67 -2.41
CA LEU A 168 1.15 -15.39 -3.52
C LEU A 168 0.84 -16.86 -3.19
N GLU A 169 1.71 -17.55 -2.44
CA GLU A 169 1.41 -18.91 -1.99
C GLU A 169 0.21 -18.95 -1.03
N LEU A 170 0.14 -18.02 -0.08
CA LEU A 170 -1.01 -17.89 0.83
C LEU A 170 -2.32 -17.61 0.05
N LEU A 171 -2.27 -16.74 -0.96
CA LEU A 171 -3.42 -16.41 -1.79
C LEU A 171 -3.91 -17.64 -2.58
N LYS A 172 -3.00 -18.47 -3.12
CA LYS A 172 -3.36 -19.72 -3.80
C LYS A 172 -4.03 -20.73 -2.87
N GLU A 173 -3.55 -20.83 -1.62
CA GLU A 173 -4.17 -21.69 -0.61
C GLU A 173 -5.60 -21.23 -0.30
N LYS A 174 -5.81 -19.92 -0.14
CA LYS A 174 -7.14 -19.32 0.09
C LYS A 174 -8.09 -19.55 -1.09
N GLU A 175 -7.59 -19.37 -2.31
CA GLU A 175 -8.38 -19.60 -3.53
C GLU A 175 -8.82 -21.07 -3.65
N SER A 176 -7.95 -22.01 -3.26
CA SER A 176 -8.26 -23.45 -3.28
C SER A 176 -9.34 -23.81 -2.27
N GLN A 177 -9.38 -23.15 -1.10
CA GLN A 177 -10.39 -23.38 -0.05
C GLN A 177 -11.79 -22.91 -0.45
N ILE A 178 -11.90 -21.90 -1.31
CA ILE A 178 -13.19 -21.38 -1.79
C ILE A 178 -13.76 -22.23 -2.94
N ARG A 179 -12.89 -22.92 -3.68
CA ARG A 179 -13.29 -23.78 -4.81
C ARG A 179 -13.63 -25.23 -4.42
N SER A 180 -13.28 -25.65 -3.20
CA SER A 180 -13.56 -26.99 -2.64
C SER A 180 -14.91 -27.05 -1.95
#